data_AF-A0A3A4W7W8-F1
#
_entry.id   AF-A0A3A4W7W8-F1
#
_cell.length_a   1.000
_cell.length_b   1.000
_cell.length_c   1.000
_cell.angle_alpha   90.00
_cell.angle_beta   90.00
_cell.angle_gamma   90.00
#
_symmetry.space_group_name_H-M   'P 1'
#
loop_
_entity.id
_entity.type
_entity.pdbx_description
1 polymer ?
#
loop_
_entity_poly.entity_id
_entity_poly.type
_entity_poly.pdbx_seq_one_letter_code
_entity_poly.pdbx_strand_id
1 'polypeptide(L)' 'MGKESYLRVPITMPEEMFAYLEEKSLKAKMTKGRKLPNTAIVRAAVRAMMDMEVDFTGVTDEEELKDRIMEAKAKYRAK' A
#
# COMPACT_ATOMS: atom_id res chain seq x y z
N MET A 1 -18.45 9.79 10.36
CA MET A 1 -17.95 8.39 10.30
C MET A 1 -17.18 8.15 11.58
N GLY A 2 -17.81 7.51 12.57
CA GLY A 2 -17.25 7.33 13.91
C GLY A 2 -15.94 6.54 13.90
N LYS A 3 -15.09 6.74 14.91
CA LYS A 3 -13.81 6.03 15.12
C LYS A 3 -13.99 4.53 15.46
N GLU A 4 -15.18 3.98 15.33
CA GLU A 4 -15.65 2.80 16.06
C GLU A 4 -15.29 1.44 15.44
N SER A 5 -14.49 1.39 14.36
CA SER A 5 -14.09 0.10 13.76
C SER A 5 -12.75 0.14 13.02
N TYR A 6 -11.75 0.82 13.58
CA TYR A 6 -10.37 0.65 13.14
C TYR A 6 -9.66 -0.40 14.00
N LEU A 7 -9.23 -1.49 13.38
CA LEU A 7 -8.31 -2.46 14.00
C LEU A 7 -6.87 -1.98 13.84
N ARG A 8 -6.07 -2.08 14.91
CA ARG A 8 -4.65 -1.74 14.87
C ARG A 8 -3.86 -2.90 14.27
N VAL A 9 -3.12 -2.63 13.19
CA VAL A 9 -2.17 -3.57 12.59
C VAL A 9 -0.76 -3.04 12.87
N PRO A 10 0.06 -3.73 13.70
CA PRO A 10 1.48 -3.40 13.82
C PRO A 10 2.20 -3.84 12.55
N ILE A 11 3.04 -2.97 11.99
CA ILE A 11 3.80 -3.24 10.76
C ILE A 11 5.27 -3.06 11.08
N THR A 12 6.06 -4.09 10.81
CA THR A 12 7.52 -4.05 10.85
C THR A 12 8.02 -4.07 9.42
N MET A 13 8.92 -3.16 9.08
CA MET A 13 9.56 -3.10 7.76
C MET A 13 11.02 -2.66 7.92
N PRO A 14 11.90 -3.00 6.98
CA PRO A 14 13.28 -2.50 6.95
C PRO A 14 13.33 -0.97 6.94
N GLU A 15 14.43 -0.41 7.46
CA GLU A 15 14.67 1.04 7.52
C GLU A 15 14.54 1.69 6.14
N GLU A 16 15.05 1.05 5.10
CA GLU A 16 14.99 1.55 3.73
C GLU A 16 13.54 1.73 3.22
N MET A 17 12.64 0.80 3.56
CA MET A 17 11.22 0.90 3.19
C MET A 17 10.54 2.01 3.97
N PHE A 18 10.86 2.16 5.25
CA PHE A 18 10.33 3.25 6.06
C PHE A 18 10.78 4.63 5.54
N ALA A 19 12.07 4.76 5.23
CA ALA A 19 12.65 5.97 4.66
C ALA A 19 12.00 6.33 3.32
N TYR A 20 11.75 5.32 2.46
CA TYR A 20 11.01 5.51 1.20
C TYR A 20 9.63 6.12 1.44
N LEU A 21 8.86 5.61 2.42
CA LEU A 21 7.53 6.14 2.73
C LEU A 21 7.59 7.60 3.23
N GLU A 22 8.52 7.93 4.13
CA GLU A 22 8.68 9.31 4.61
C GLU A 22 9.12 10.26 3.49
N GLU A 23 10.01 9.82 2.59
CA GLU A 23 10.43 10.61 1.44
C GLU A 23 9.24 10.94 0.52
N LYS A 24 8.40 9.95 0.18
CA LYS A 24 7.21 10.20 -0.66
C LYS A 24 6.17 11.05 0.05
N SER A 25 6.01 10.86 1.36
CA SER A 25 5.14 11.70 2.20
C SER A 25 5.56 13.17 2.18
N LEU A 26 6.86 13.44 2.33
CA LEU A 26 7.40 14.79 2.29
C LEU A 26 7.32 15.38 0.88
N LYS A 27 7.63 14.59 -0.15
CA LYS A 27 7.53 15.00 -1.55
C LYS A 27 6.11 15.45 -1.90
N ALA A 28 5.08 14.71 -1.47
CA ALA A 28 3.69 15.10 -1.68
C ALA A 28 3.38 16.49 -1.08
N LYS A 29 3.90 16.80 0.11
CA LYS A 29 3.78 18.13 0.72
C LYS A 29 4.51 19.21 -0.10
N MET A 30 5.72 18.91 -0.58
CA MET A 30 6.52 19.86 -1.37
C MET A 30 5.88 20.18 -2.71
N THR A 31 5.18 19.22 -3.33
CA THR A 31 4.53 19.39 -4.63
C THR A 31 3.08 19.88 -4.52
N LYS A 32 2.81 20.82 -3.60
CA LYS A 32 1.47 21.43 -3.33
C LYS A 32 0.39 20.48 -2.79
N GLY A 33 0.75 19.26 -2.40
CA GLY A 33 -0.14 18.37 -1.65
C GLY A 33 -0.01 18.57 -0.14
N ARG A 34 -0.27 17.52 0.64
CA ARG A 34 -0.11 17.50 2.10
C ARG A 34 0.82 16.38 2.54
N LYS A 35 1.39 16.49 3.74
CA LYS A 35 2.13 15.36 4.35
C LYS A 35 1.17 14.18 4.49
N LEU A 36 1.56 13.02 3.97
CA LEU A 36 0.76 11.80 4.03
C LEU A 36 1.26 10.92 5.19
N PRO A 37 0.42 10.60 6.19
CA PRO A 37 0.82 9.63 7.20
C PRO A 37 1.13 8.27 6.55
N ASN A 38 2.12 7.53 7.05
CA ASN A 38 2.45 6.20 6.52
C ASN A 38 1.24 5.26 6.57
N THR A 39 0.40 5.39 7.60
CA THR A 39 -0.87 4.67 7.71
C THR A 39 -1.86 4.98 6.59
N ALA A 40 -1.84 6.20 6.03
CA ALA A 40 -2.66 6.57 4.89
C ALA A 40 -2.11 5.97 3.58
N ILE A 41 -0.78 5.93 3.42
CA ILE A 41 -0.12 5.32 2.25
C ILE A 41 -0.40 3.81 2.23
N VAL A 42 -0.15 3.11 3.35
CA VAL A 42 -0.41 1.66 3.47
C VAL A 42 -1.90 1.37 3.23
N ARG A 43 -2.81 2.15 3.83
CA ARG A 43 -4.25 1.96 3.60
C ARG A 43 -4.65 2.19 2.14
N ALA A 44 -4.04 3.15 1.45
CA ALA A 44 -4.29 3.37 0.03
C ALA A 44 -3.79 2.20 -0.81
N ALA A 45 -2.62 1.63 -0.50
CA ALA A 45 -2.10 0.43 -1.15
C ALA A 45 -3.03 -0.78 -0.96
N VAL A 46 -3.51 -1.02 0.27
CA VAL A 46 -4.48 -2.10 0.55
C VAL A 46 -5.76 -1.92 -0.25
N ARG A 47 -6.31 -0.69 -0.31
CA ARG A 47 -7.51 -0.40 -1.13
C ARG A 47 -7.27 -0.67 -2.61
N ALA A 48 -6.12 -0.25 -3.14
CA ALA A 48 -5.78 -0.53 -4.53
C ALA A 48 -5.70 -2.04 -4.80
N MET A 49 -5.15 -2.84 -3.87
CA MET A 49 -5.14 -4.29 -4.00
C MET A 49 -6.55 -4.89 -4.00
N MET A 50 -7.48 -4.34 -3.22
CA MET A 50 -8.89 -4.74 -3.25
C MET A 50 -9.53 -4.42 -4.60
N ASP A 51 -9.32 -3.21 -5.12
CA ASP A 51 -9.88 -2.78 -6.41
C ASP A 51 -9.31 -3.57 -7.59
N MET A 52 -8.06 -4.04 -7.48
CA MET A 52 -7.40 -4.89 -8.48
C MET A 52 -7.76 -6.37 -8.37
N GLU A 53 -8.53 -6.77 -7.35
CA GLU A 53 -8.88 -8.18 -7.08
C GLU A 53 -7.64 -9.09 -7.04
N VAL A 54 -6.58 -8.66 -6.32
CA VAL A 54 -5.34 -9.43 -6.19
C VAL A 54 -5.64 -10.81 -5.62
N ASP A 55 -5.18 -11.86 -6.30
CA ASP A 55 -5.34 -13.25 -5.87
C ASP A 55 -4.26 -13.65 -4.87
N PHE A 56 -4.69 -14.02 -3.66
CA PHE A 56 -3.85 -14.53 -2.59
C PHE A 56 -3.84 -16.06 -2.50
N THR A 57 -4.56 -16.75 -3.38
CA THR A 57 -4.70 -18.21 -3.33
C THR A 57 -3.35 -18.89 -3.52
N GLY A 58 -2.91 -19.60 -2.49
CA GLY A 58 -1.68 -20.40 -2.54
C GLY A 58 -0.39 -19.60 -2.47
N VAL A 59 -0.42 -18.30 -2.16
CA VAL A 59 0.80 -17.48 -2.01
C VAL A 59 1.61 -17.96 -0.81
N THR A 60 2.91 -18.19 -1.04
CA THR A 60 3.82 -18.79 -0.05
C THR A 60 4.82 -17.83 0.57
N ASP A 61 5.15 -16.74 -0.12
CA ASP A 61 6.10 -15.73 0.35
C ASP A 61 5.78 -14.30 -0.13
N GLU A 62 6.57 -13.33 0.36
CA GLU A 62 6.40 -11.91 0.07
C GLU A 62 6.73 -11.55 -1.39
N GLU A 63 7.72 -12.22 -1.99
CA GLU A 63 8.13 -11.96 -3.36
C GLU A 63 7.07 -12.44 -4.36
N GLU A 64 6.49 -13.62 -4.11
CA GLU A 64 5.36 -14.14 -4.87
C GLU A 64 4.15 -13.21 -4.78
N LEU A 65 3.84 -12.69 -3.58
CA LEU A 65 2.76 -11.72 -3.42
C LEU A 65 3.00 -10.45 -4.24
N LYS A 66 4.24 -9.93 -4.20
CA LYS A 66 4.62 -8.75 -4.99
C LYS A 66 4.40 -8.98 -6.48
N ASP A 67 4.77 -10.16 -6.99
CA ASP A 67 4.57 -10.52 -8.39
C ASP A 67 3.08 -10.59 -8.74
N ARG A 68 2.24 -11.21 -7.89
CA ARG A 68 0.77 -11.24 -8.07
C ARG A 68 0.16 -9.84 -8.11
N ILE A 69 0.63 -8.91 -7.28
CA ILE A 69 0.17 -7.51 -7.30
C ILE A 69 0.53 -6.85 -8.64
N MET A 70 1.72 -7.12 -9.17
CA MET A 70 2.17 -6.56 -10.45
C MET A 70 1.39 -7.14 -11.64
N GLU A 71 1.07 -8.43 -11.62
CA GLU A 71 0.18 -9.06 -12.60
C GLU A 71 -1.23 -8.49 -12.56
N ALA A 72 -1.81 -8.33 -11.36
CA ALA A 72 -3.14 -7.76 -11.18
C ALA A 72 -3.21 -6.32 -11.71
N LYS A 73 -2.17 -5.51 -11.48
CA LYS A 73 -2.03 -4.17 -12.07
C LYS A 73 -2.05 -4.19 -13.60
N ALA A 74 -1.35 -5.15 -14.22
CA ALA A 74 -1.30 -5.26 -15.68
C ALA A 74 -2.70 -5.56 -16.25
N LYS A 75 -3.45 -6.46 -15.60
CA LYS A 75 -4.84 -6.79 -15.95
C LYS A 75 -5.78 -5.59 -15.75
N TYR A 76 -5.64 -4.89 -14.63
CA TYR A 76 -6.46 -3.72 -14.31
C TYR A 76 -6.28 -2.58 -15.32
N ARG A 77 -5.06 -2.33 -15.80
CA ARG A 77 -4.78 -1.28 -16.80
C ARG A 77 -5.32 -1.60 -18.21
N ALA A 78 -5.54 -2.87 -18.51
CA ALA A 78 -6.08 -3.31 -19.81
C ALA A 78 -7.62 -3.15 -19.90
N LYS A 79 -8.27 -2.83 -18.78
CA LYS A 79 -9.70 -2.55 -18.64
C LYS A 79 -9.98 -1.05 -18.74
#